data_AF-A0A2S2BUC5-F1
#
_entry.id   AF-A0A2S2BUC5-F1
#
_cell.length_a   1.000
_cell.length_b   1.000
_cell.length_c   1.000
_cell.angle_alpha   90.00
_cell.angle_beta   90.00
_cell.angle_gamma   90.00
#
_symmetry.space_group_name_H-M   'P 1'
#
loop_
_entity.id
_entity.type
_entity.pdbx_description
1 polymer ?
#
loop_
_entity_poly.entity_id
_entity_poly.type
_entity_poly.pdbx_seq_one_letter_code
_entity_poly.pdbx_strand_id
1 'polypeptide(L)' 'MFAAAFIYSSRLEIALDLRRRVHHPQLRDAFPTTKTVITHRLTITSDGQLDDTLAALLTEAYETVGPGTRAR' A
#
# COMPACT_ATOMS: atom_id res chain seq x y z
N MET A 1 5.52 7.92 5.59
CA MET A 1 5.93 6.80 4.72
C MET A 1 4.75 6.52 3.82
N PHE A 2 4.90 6.37 2.50
CA PHE A 2 3.74 6.12 1.61
C PHE A 2 3.67 4.66 1.15
N ALA A 3 4.83 4.00 1.05
CA ALA A 3 4.95 2.59 0.77
C ALA A 3 6.17 2.01 1.49
N ALA A 4 6.09 0.73 1.85
CA ALA A 4 7.21 -0.08 2.31
C ALA A 4 7.04 -1.52 1.82
N ALA A 5 8.16 -2.19 1.56
CA ALA A 5 8.19 -3.58 1.16
C ALA A 5 9.22 -4.34 1.99
N PHE A 6 8.87 -5.54 2.45
CA PHE A 6 9.76 -6.39 3.22
C PHE A 6 9.47 -7.86 2.95
N ILE A 7 10.47 -8.71 3.13
CA ILE A 7 10.31 -10.16 3.03
C ILE A 7 9.92 -10.71 4.39
N TYR A 8 8.87 -11.51 4.42
CA TYR A 8 8.48 -12.29 5.59
C TYR A 8 8.35 -13.76 5.20
N SER A 9 9.21 -14.61 5.78
CA SER A 9 9.36 -16.01 5.36
C SER A 9 9.65 -16.09 3.85
N SER A 10 8.76 -16.72 3.07
CA SER A 10 8.88 -16.85 1.60
C SER A 10 8.00 -15.88 0.81
N ARG A 11 7.48 -14.82 1.44
CA ARG A 11 6.51 -13.90 0.84
C ARG A 11 7.02 -12.47 0.85
N LEU A 12 6.63 -11.71 -0.17
CA LEU A 12 6.84 -10.28 -0.22
C LEU A 12 5.62 -9.59 0.40
N GLU A 13 5.83 -8.88 1.50
CA GLU A 13 4.81 -8.07 2.14
C GLU A 13 4.98 -6.61 1.72
N ILE A 14 3.87 -5.96 1.37
CA ILE A 14 3.83 -4.56 0.96
C ILE A 14 2.86 -3.83 1.89
N ALA A 15 3.33 -2.75 2.51
CA ALA A 15 2.49 -1.79 3.22
C ALA A 15 2.30 -0.55 2.35
N LEU A 16 1.04 -0.17 2.09
CA LEU A 16 0.67 1.01 1.31
C LEU A 16 -0.23 1.93 2.13
N ASP A 17 0.11 3.22 2.16
CA ASP A 17 -0.68 4.23 2.84
C ASP A 17 -1.52 5.00 1.81
N LEU A 18 -2.85 4.95 1.97
CA LEU A 18 -3.83 5.58 1.08
C LEU A 18 -4.84 6.41 1.88
N ARG A 19 -5.49 7.38 1.25
CA ARG A 19 -6.53 8.21 1.88
C ARG A 19 -7.93 7.60 1.85
N ARG A 20 -8.08 6.47 1.17
CA ARG A 20 -9.32 5.70 1.06
C ARG A 20 -9.03 4.23 1.31
N ARG A 21 -10.06 3.49 1.71
CA ARG A 21 -9.95 2.03 1.80
C ARG A 21 -10.00 1.42 0.41
N VAL A 22 -9.11 0.47 0.14
CA VAL A 22 -9.10 -0.28 -1.12
C VAL A 22 -9.39 -1.75 -0.86
N HIS A 23 -9.96 -2.40 -1.87
CA HIS A 23 -10.12 -3.84 -1.91
C HIS A 23 -9.16 -4.38 -2.96
N HIS A 24 -8.38 -5.39 -2.59
CA HIS A 24 -7.40 -6.02 -3.47
C HIS A 24 -7.35 -7.51 -3.14
N PRO A 25 -7.21 -8.42 -4.13
CA PRO A 25 -7.19 -9.86 -3.86
C PRO A 25 -6.08 -10.28 -2.88
N GLN A 26 -4.96 -9.55 -2.89
CA GLN A 26 -3.79 -9.77 -2.05
C GLN A 26 -3.86 -9.04 -0.70
N LEU A 27 -4.90 -8.22 -0.44
CA LEU A 27 -5.07 -7.48 0.80
C LEU A 27 -5.28 -8.45 1.98
N ARG A 28 -4.43 -8.32 3.00
CA ARG A 28 -4.55 -9.06 4.26
C ARG A 28 -5.22 -8.25 5.35
N ASP A 29 -4.84 -6.98 5.43
CA ASP A 29 -5.33 -6.09 6.48
C ASP A 29 -5.38 -4.65 5.97
N ALA A 30 -6.31 -3.88 6.52
CA ALA A 30 -6.42 -2.45 6.27
C ALA A 30 -6.94 -1.75 7.53
N PHE A 31 -6.12 -0.84 8.07
CA PHE A 31 -6.42 -0.15 9.32
C PHE A 31 -6.07 1.34 9.24
N PRO A 32 -6.84 2.21 9.91
CA PRO A 32 -6.53 3.63 9.99
C PRO A 32 -5.27 3.85 10.82
N THR A 33 -4.24 4.42 10.20
CA THR A 33 -2.97 4.76 10.87
C THR A 33 -2.99 6.21 11.36
N THR A 34 -3.74 7.08 10.67
CA THR A 34 -4.05 8.44 11.13
C THR A 34 -5.50 8.77 10.83
N LYS A 35 -5.93 10.01 11.12
CA LYS A 35 -7.29 10.48 10.77
C LYS A 35 -7.58 10.45 9.27
N THR A 36 -6.55 10.50 8.42
CA THR A 36 -6.71 10.66 6.96
C THR A 36 -5.97 9.60 6.16
N VAL A 37 -5.25 8.68 6.82
CA VAL A 37 -4.44 7.65 6.18
C VAL A 37 -4.84 6.27 6.70
N ILE A 38 -5.05 5.36 5.77
CA ILE A 38 -5.31 3.95 6.00
C ILE A 38 -4.12 3.17 5.43
N THR A 39 -3.46 2.40 6.29
CA THR A 39 -2.40 1.48 5.87
C THR A 39 -3.03 0.17 5.43
N HIS A 40 -2.62 -0.29 4.26
CA HIS A 40 -3.05 -1.54 3.63
C HIS A 40 -1.85 -2.49 3.58
N ARG A 41 -2.00 -3.70 4.09
CA ARG A 41 -0.98 -4.76 4.02
C ARG A 41 -1.38 -5.76 2.96
N LEU A 42 -0.53 -5.91 1.96
CA LEU A 42 -0.69 -6.85 0.86
C LEU A 42 0.40 -7.91 0.92
N THR A 43 0.01 -9.15 0.66
CA THR A 43 0.95 -10.27 0.54
C THR A 43 1.06 -10.71 -0.90
N ILE A 44 2.26 -10.60 -1.46
CA ILE A 44 2.62 -11.03 -2.80
C ILE A 44 3.29 -12.41 -2.71
N THR A 45 2.70 -13.40 -3.40
CA THR A 45 3.16 -14.79 -3.43
C THR A 45 3.61 -15.25 -4.80
N SER A 46 3.37 -14.46 -5.84
CA SER A 46 3.82 -14.74 -7.22
C SER A 46 4.07 -13.44 -7.97
N ASP A 47 4.97 -13.50 -8.95
CA ASP A 47 5.35 -12.39 -9.82
C ASP A 47 4.16 -11.74 -10.55
N GLY A 48 3.21 -12.54 -11.05
CA GLY A 48 2.01 -12.03 -11.75
C GLY A 48 1.05 -11.20 -10.88
N GLN A 49 1.31 -11.08 -9.57
CA GLN A 49 0.55 -10.20 -8.68
C GLN A 49 1.18 -8.79 -8.57
N LEU A 50 2.36 -8.59 -9.14
CA LEU A 50 2.96 -7.27 -9.35
C LEU A 50 2.40 -6.68 -10.63
N ASP A 51 1.10 -6.44 -10.64
CA ASP A 51 0.34 -6.02 -11.82
C ASP A 51 0.13 -4.50 -11.90
N ASP A 52 -0.54 -4.07 -12.96
CA ASP A 52 -0.89 -2.66 -13.18
C ASP A 52 -1.83 -2.12 -12.10
N THR A 53 -2.61 -2.98 -11.43
CA THR A 53 -3.48 -2.57 -10.32
C THR A 53 -2.63 -2.15 -9.11
N LEU A 54 -1.64 -2.97 -8.74
CA LEU A 54 -0.70 -2.63 -7.68
C LEU A 54 0.11 -1.39 -8.04
N ALA A 55 0.55 -1.27 -9.29
CA ALA A 55 1.27 -0.09 -9.78
C ALA A 55 0.41 1.19 -9.63
N ALA A 56 -0.87 1.14 -10.00
CA ALA A 56 -1.79 2.26 -9.86
C ALA A 56 -1.97 2.66 -8.38
N LEU A 57 -2.06 1.70 -7.46
CA LEU A 57 -2.15 1.97 -6.02
C LEU A 57 -0.86 2.61 -5.47
N LEU A 58 0.31 2.16 -5.94
CA LEU A 58 1.59 2.76 -5.58
C LEU A 58 1.70 4.21 -6.06
N THR A 59 1.25 4.48 -7.30
CA THR A 59 1.17 5.85 -7.83
C THR A 59 0.24 6.71 -6.98
N GLU A 60 -0.97 6.23 -6.65
CA GLU A 60 -1.91 6.96 -5.78
C GLU A 60 -1.29 7.24 -4.40
N ALA A 61 -0.64 6.26 -3.78
CA ALA A 61 0.03 6.44 -2.49
C ALA A 61 1.14 7.49 -2.57
N TYR A 62 1.94 7.45 -3.64
CA TYR A 62 2.96 8.44 -3.88
C TYR A 62 2.36 9.84 -4.04
N GLU A 63 1.36 10.03 -4.88
CA GLU A 63 0.77 11.35 -5.13
C GLU A 63 0.04 11.93 -3.91
N THR A 64 -0.61 11.09 -3.10
CA THR A 64 -1.52 11.54 -2.04
C THR A 64 -0.91 11.53 -0.64
N VAL A 65 0.10 10.69 -0.39
CA VAL A 65 0.78 10.51 0.90
C VAL A 65 2.29 10.76 0.81
N GLY A 66 2.93 10.49 -0.34
CA GLY A 66 4.37 10.57 -0.58
C GLY A 66 5.06 11.89 -0.25
N PRO A 67 4.54 13.06 -0.69
CA PRO A 67 5.07 14.39 -0.30
C PRO A 67 5.07 14.65 1.21
N GLY A 68 4.48 13.75 2.00
CA GLY A 68 4.09 13.98 3.37
C GLY A 68 2.86 14.89 3.42
N THR A 69 2.16 14.87 4.54
CA THR A 69 1.18 15.89 4.93
C THR A 69 1.78 17.30 5.10
N ARG A 70 2.92 17.59 4.46
CA ARG A 70 3.63 18.87 4.36
C ARG A 70 3.56 19.38 2.92
N ALA A 71 2.36 19.68 2.45
CA ALA A 71 2.17 20.56 1.31
C ALA A 71 0.77 21.20 1.35
N ARG A 72 0.43 21.83 2.48
CA ARG A 72 -0.21 23.16 2.56
C ARG A 72 -0.29 23.63 4.00
#